data_AF-A0A1F9B9L6-F1
#
_entry.id   AF-A0A1F9B9L6-F1
#
_cell.length_a   1.000
_cell.length_b   1.000
_cell.length_c   1.000
_cell.angle_alpha   90.00
_cell.angle_beta   90.00
_cell.angle_gamma   90.00
#
_symmetry.space_group_name_H-M   'P 1'
#
loop_
_entity.id
_entity.type
_entity.pdbx_description
1 polymer ?
#
loop_
_entity_poly.entity_id
_entity_poly.type
_entity_poly.pdbx_seq_one_letter_code
_entity_poly.pdbx_strand_id
1 'polypeptide(L)'
;MQKNILSYVILLGLLTAGFGVAGGGLDSKKNIEEANNYQRYISPRLSEKIIKNQIKCDHPAHFEDIFRYFSFHIKRIDKHPVELAEFGFVASFQNHEFLVQRKGETLIKERLPVVFNMHPICLGIDKLAGVPVIMVVNRSRASTGRCFVAIYMLDGTPLYRNVLARWQVNDIGRDNSTIDILGYGETRRFTIQKQ
;
A
#
# COMPACT_ATOMS: atom_id res chain seq x y z
N MET A 1 71.29 9.09 -21.05
CA MET A 1 70.62 10.26 -20.45
C MET A 1 69.24 10.35 -21.09
N GLN A 2 68.17 10.43 -20.29
CA GLN A 2 66.74 10.61 -20.65
C GLN A 2 66.09 9.50 -21.52
N LYS A 3 65.49 8.44 -20.95
CA LYS A 3 64.22 8.32 -20.20
C LYS A 3 62.96 8.76 -21.00
N ASN A 4 62.05 7.78 -21.14
CA ASN A 4 60.58 7.89 -21.26
C ASN A 4 59.95 7.98 -22.66
N ILE A 5 59.87 6.84 -23.36
CA ILE A 5 58.78 6.55 -24.30
C ILE A 5 58.13 5.24 -23.85
N LEU A 6 57.43 5.28 -22.72
CA LEU A 6 56.58 4.17 -22.27
C LEU A 6 55.51 4.70 -21.31
N SER A 7 54.67 5.63 -21.76
CA SER A 7 53.52 6.11 -20.96
C SER A 7 52.46 6.77 -21.84
N TYR A 8 51.93 6.06 -22.84
CA TYR A 8 50.73 6.52 -23.56
C TYR A 8 49.77 5.37 -23.98
N VAL A 9 49.77 4.26 -23.23
CA VAL A 9 48.79 3.16 -23.43
C VAL A 9 47.96 2.86 -22.16
N ILE A 10 48.10 3.65 -21.09
CA ILE A 10 47.27 3.50 -19.89
C ILE A 10 46.51 4.80 -19.62
N LEU A 11 45.63 5.18 -20.55
CA LEU A 11 44.57 6.15 -20.28
C LEU A 11 43.29 5.86 -21.10
N LEU A 12 42.95 4.57 -21.20
CA LEU A 12 41.69 4.10 -21.79
C LEU A 12 41.08 2.93 -20.99
N GLY A 13 41.46 2.79 -19.72
CA GLY A 13 41.08 1.66 -18.87
C GLY A 13 40.70 2.06 -17.44
N LEU A 14 40.17 3.27 -17.22
CA LEU A 14 39.71 3.76 -15.91
C LEU A 14 38.41 4.58 -16.01
N LEU A 15 37.49 4.12 -16.86
CA LEU A 15 36.07 4.55 -16.87
C LEU A 15 35.10 3.36 -16.78
N THR A 16 35.59 2.17 -16.46
CA THR A 16 34.79 0.99 -16.05
C THR A 16 34.90 0.72 -14.55
N ALA A 17 35.27 1.75 -13.77
CA ALA A 17 35.16 1.73 -12.33
C ALA A 17 33.66 1.66 -11.97
N GLY A 18 33.27 0.53 -11.42
CA GLY A 18 31.90 0.21 -11.03
C GLY A 18 31.29 1.30 -10.16
N PHE A 19 30.39 2.07 -10.76
CA PHE A 19 29.24 2.55 -10.03
C PHE A 19 28.30 1.36 -9.90
N GLY A 20 28.42 0.65 -8.78
CA GLY A 20 27.36 -0.21 -8.29
C GLY A 20 26.14 0.66 -8.04
N VAL A 21 25.34 0.89 -9.09
CA VAL A 21 23.99 1.42 -8.96
C VAL A 21 23.19 0.29 -8.32
N ALA A 22 22.99 0.40 -7.01
CA ALA A 22 22.17 -0.50 -6.23
C ALA A 22 20.77 -0.59 -6.88
N GLY A 23 20.47 -1.75 -7.48
CA GLY A 23 19.14 -2.33 -7.62
C GLY A 23 18.00 -1.39 -8.04
N GLY A 24 18.17 -0.63 -9.13
CA GLY A 24 17.05 0.04 -9.79
C GLY A 24 16.16 -0.99 -10.48
N GLY A 25 15.23 -1.59 -9.74
CA GLY A 25 14.22 -2.47 -10.33
C GLY A 25 13.44 -1.70 -11.39
N LEU A 26 13.61 -2.08 -12.66
CA LEU A 26 12.87 -1.58 -13.81
C LEU A 26 11.39 -2.02 -13.68
N ASP A 27 10.64 -1.40 -12.77
CA ASP A 27 9.22 -1.28 -13.03
C ASP A 27 9.11 -0.52 -14.35
N SER A 28 8.58 -1.19 -15.38
CA SER A 28 8.40 -0.53 -16.66
C SER A 28 7.56 0.73 -16.44
N LYS A 29 7.85 1.81 -17.17
CA LYS A 29 7.07 3.07 -17.09
C LYS A 29 5.55 2.78 -17.17
N LYS A 30 5.18 1.79 -17.99
CA LYS A 30 3.82 1.28 -18.15
C LYS A 30 3.19 0.79 -16.84
N ASN A 31 3.94 0.05 -16.01
CA ASN A 31 3.42 -0.48 -14.73
C ASN A 31 3.20 0.64 -13.70
N ILE A 32 4.07 1.66 -13.71
CA ILE A 32 3.90 2.83 -12.84
C ILE A 32 2.68 3.64 -13.28
N GLU A 33 2.51 3.81 -14.59
CA GLU A 33 1.37 4.49 -15.18
C GLU A 33 0.05 3.76 -14.91
N GLU A 34 0.03 2.43 -14.97
CA GLU A 34 -1.13 1.62 -14.56
C GLU A 34 -1.54 1.92 -13.10
N ALA A 35 -0.56 2.03 -12.19
CA ALA A 35 -0.85 2.38 -10.80
C ALA A 35 -1.34 3.83 -10.64
N ASN A 36 -0.84 4.77 -11.45
CA ASN A 36 -1.29 6.17 -11.44
C ASN A 36 -2.71 6.33 -12.00
N ASN A 37 -3.07 5.49 -12.97
CA ASN A 37 -4.38 5.49 -13.62
C ASN A 37 -5.36 4.52 -12.95
N TYR A 38 -5.02 3.97 -11.78
CA TYR A 38 -5.90 3.07 -11.04
C TYR A 38 -7.23 3.76 -10.74
N GLN A 39 -8.33 3.07 -11.03
CA GLN A 39 -9.67 3.64 -10.94
C GLN A 39 -10.04 3.91 -9.47
N ARG A 40 -9.95 5.18 -9.07
CA ARG A 40 -10.42 5.62 -7.75
C ARG A 40 -11.92 5.44 -7.62
N TYR A 41 -12.36 4.98 -6.45
CA TYR A 41 -13.77 4.84 -6.11
C TYR A 41 -14.03 5.34 -4.68
N ILE A 42 -15.13 6.08 -4.50
CA ILE A 42 -15.67 6.47 -3.20
C ILE A 42 -17.19 6.27 -3.24
N SER A 43 -17.71 5.48 -2.30
CA SER A 43 -19.15 5.25 -2.16
C SER A 43 -19.85 6.54 -1.70
N PRO A 44 -21.08 6.82 -2.17
CA PRO A 44 -21.90 7.91 -1.62
C PRO A 44 -22.13 7.79 -0.11
N ARG A 45 -22.03 6.58 0.46
CA ARG A 45 -22.17 6.34 1.90
C ARG A 45 -20.95 6.77 2.71
N LEU A 46 -19.85 7.15 2.05
CA LEU A 46 -18.59 7.50 2.67
C LEU A 46 -18.22 8.95 2.33
N SER A 47 -17.95 9.75 3.36
CA SER A 47 -17.36 11.08 3.18
C SER A 47 -15.85 11.01 3.37
N GLU A 48 -15.10 11.58 2.43
CA GLU A 48 -13.65 11.81 2.57
C GLU A 48 -13.40 13.30 2.80
N LYS A 49 -12.68 13.63 3.88
CA LYS A 49 -12.18 14.97 4.16
C LYS A 49 -10.67 14.96 4.20
N ILE A 50 -10.04 15.74 3.33
CA ILE A 50 -8.58 15.92 3.30
C ILE A 50 -8.22 17.13 4.15
N ILE A 51 -7.43 16.92 5.19
CA ILE A 51 -6.95 17.95 6.11
C ILE A 51 -5.46 18.14 5.86
N LYS A 52 -5.06 19.30 5.34
CA LYS A 52 -3.66 19.62 5.00
C LYS A 52 -2.92 20.29 6.16
N ASN A 53 -1.60 20.36 6.05
CA ASN A 53 -0.69 21.06 6.97
C ASN A 53 -0.70 20.54 8.42
N GLN A 54 -1.09 19.28 8.62
CA GLN A 54 -0.87 18.61 9.90
C GLN A 54 0.55 18.05 9.92
N ILE A 55 1.41 18.62 10.77
CA ILE A 55 2.70 18.00 11.11
C ILE A 55 2.38 16.92 12.15
N LYS A 56 2.13 15.69 11.68
CA LYS A 56 2.17 14.51 12.55
C LYS A 56 3.37 13.69 12.13
N CYS A 57 4.41 13.63 12.95
CA CYS A 57 5.40 12.57 12.86
C CYS A 57 6.25 12.48 14.13
N ASP A 58 5.73 11.85 15.17
CA ASP A 58 6.58 11.27 16.20
C ASP A 58 6.56 9.76 16.00
N HIS A 59 7.63 9.26 15.36
CA HIS A 59 8.03 7.87 15.11
C HIS A 59 7.55 7.23 13.80
N PRO A 60 8.48 6.69 12.98
CA PRO A 60 8.13 5.83 11.85
C PRO A 60 7.59 4.50 12.39
N ALA A 61 6.29 4.25 12.25
CA ALA A 61 5.74 2.92 12.46
C ALA A 61 6.23 1.99 11.33
N HIS A 62 6.61 0.75 11.68
CA HIS A 62 6.82 -0.30 10.69
C HIS A 62 5.52 -0.48 9.89
N PHE A 63 5.61 -0.73 8.58
CA PHE A 63 4.43 -0.82 7.73
C PHE A 63 3.48 -1.93 8.20
N GLU A 64 4.05 -3.01 8.67
CA GLU A 64 3.36 -4.18 9.19
C GLU A 64 2.51 -3.84 10.44
N ASP A 65 2.78 -2.72 11.10
CA ASP A 65 2.05 -2.22 12.28
C ASP A 65 1.04 -1.12 11.93
N ILE A 66 0.74 -0.92 10.63
CA ILE A 66 -0.20 0.10 10.14
C ILE A 66 -1.61 -0.05 10.72
N PHE A 67 -1.98 -1.26 11.14
CA PHE A 67 -3.27 -1.58 11.76
C PHE A 67 -3.18 -1.90 13.24
N ARG A 68 -2.10 -1.50 13.94
CA ARG A 68 -1.89 -1.84 15.37
C ARG A 68 -3.01 -1.43 16.31
N TYR A 69 -3.83 -0.45 15.93
CA TYR A 69 -4.96 0.03 16.73
C TYR A 69 -6.31 -0.57 16.32
N PHE A 70 -6.36 -1.38 15.26
CA PHE A 70 -7.58 -2.06 14.83
C PHE A 70 -7.88 -3.22 15.76
N SER A 71 -9.18 -3.43 16.01
CA SER A 71 -9.68 -4.54 16.83
C SER A 71 -9.18 -5.91 16.34
N PHE A 72 -9.09 -6.10 15.02
CA PHE A 72 -8.49 -7.28 14.40
C PHE A 72 -7.55 -6.84 13.27
N HIS A 73 -6.36 -7.45 13.16
CA HIS A 73 -5.45 -7.17 12.06
C HIS A 73 -4.56 -8.34 11.69
N ILE A 74 -4.23 -8.41 10.40
CA ILE A 74 -3.26 -9.33 9.82
C ILE A 74 -2.17 -8.49 9.18
N LYS A 75 -0.94 -8.68 9.65
CA LYS A 75 0.25 -7.95 9.17
C LYS A 75 0.68 -8.38 7.77
N ARG A 76 0.32 -9.61 7.38
CA ARG A 76 0.85 -10.24 6.17
C ARG A 76 -0.13 -11.24 5.57
N ILE A 77 -0.72 -10.85 4.45
CA ILE A 77 -1.44 -11.73 3.52
C ILE A 77 -0.59 -11.81 2.26
N ASP A 78 -0.09 -13.00 1.95
CA ASP A 78 0.68 -13.27 0.75
C ASP A 78 0.10 -14.51 0.02
N LYS A 79 0.96 -15.34 -0.57
CA LYS A 79 0.56 -16.46 -1.44
C LYS A 79 -0.28 -17.50 -0.70
N HIS A 80 -0.03 -17.70 0.59
CA HIS A 80 -0.78 -18.68 1.37
C HIS A 80 -2.08 -18.05 1.89
N PRO A 81 -3.24 -18.70 1.69
CA PRO A 81 -4.48 -18.24 2.27
C PRO A 81 -4.39 -18.12 3.79
N VAL A 82 -4.92 -17.03 4.32
CA VAL A 82 -4.97 -16.73 5.75
C VAL A 82 -6.42 -16.80 6.21
N GLU A 83 -6.69 -17.65 7.18
CA GLU A 83 -8.01 -17.75 7.80
C GLU A 83 -8.24 -16.60 8.79
N LEU A 84 -9.34 -15.88 8.62
CA LEU A 84 -9.84 -14.88 9.56
C LEU A 84 -10.98 -15.53 10.35
N ALA A 85 -10.63 -16.44 11.26
CA ALA A 85 -11.55 -17.38 11.89
C ALA A 85 -12.75 -16.70 12.56
N GLU A 86 -12.53 -15.56 13.23
CA GLU A 86 -13.58 -14.77 13.90
C GLU A 86 -14.70 -14.31 12.95
N PHE A 87 -14.38 -14.13 11.66
CA PHE A 87 -15.32 -13.65 10.65
C PHE A 87 -15.75 -14.77 9.67
N GLY A 88 -15.14 -15.95 9.77
CA GLY A 88 -15.34 -17.05 8.82
C GLY A 88 -14.86 -16.71 7.41
N PHE A 89 -13.84 -15.85 7.30
CA PHE A 89 -13.25 -15.47 6.01
C PHE A 89 -11.95 -16.20 5.74
N VAL A 90 -11.61 -16.31 4.47
CA VAL A 90 -10.28 -16.70 3.98
C VAL A 90 -9.79 -15.60 3.06
N ALA A 91 -8.63 -15.02 3.36
CA ALA A 91 -8.02 -13.96 2.56
C ALA A 91 -6.73 -14.45 1.90
N SER A 92 -6.48 -14.06 0.66
CA SER A 92 -5.23 -14.40 -0.05
C SER A 92 -4.80 -13.29 -1.00
N PHE A 93 -3.50 -13.24 -1.28
CA PHE A 93 -2.95 -12.35 -2.30
C PHE A 93 -1.99 -13.11 -3.20
N GLN A 94 -2.43 -13.42 -4.41
CA GLN A 94 -1.63 -14.17 -5.38
C GLN A 94 -1.87 -13.62 -6.79
N ASN A 95 -0.81 -13.59 -7.61
CA ASN A 95 -0.90 -13.17 -9.01
C ASN A 95 -1.54 -11.79 -9.18
N HIS A 96 -1.22 -10.86 -8.28
CA HIS A 96 -1.78 -9.50 -8.23
C HIS A 96 -3.27 -9.43 -7.90
N GLU A 97 -3.87 -10.51 -7.42
CA GLU A 97 -5.28 -10.57 -7.07
C GLU A 97 -5.42 -10.75 -5.56
N PHE A 98 -6.09 -9.79 -4.93
CA PHE A 98 -6.52 -9.88 -3.55
C PHE A 98 -7.93 -10.48 -3.52
N LEU A 99 -8.07 -11.56 -2.77
CA LEU A 99 -9.30 -12.32 -2.63
C LEU A 99 -9.71 -12.41 -1.17
N VAL A 100 -10.99 -12.20 -0.88
CA VAL A 100 -11.62 -12.56 0.39
C VAL A 100 -12.84 -13.42 0.10
N GLN A 101 -12.89 -14.58 0.73
CA GLN A 101 -13.97 -15.55 0.54
C GLN A 101 -14.63 -15.89 1.87
N ARG A 102 -15.92 -16.24 1.84
CA ARG A 102 -16.68 -16.77 2.97
C ARG A 102 -17.41 -18.02 2.55
N LYS A 103 -17.13 -19.16 3.20
CA LYS A 103 -17.74 -20.46 2.84
C LYS A 103 -17.65 -20.80 1.34
N GLY A 104 -16.54 -20.42 0.69
CA GLY A 104 -16.30 -20.63 -0.74
C GLY A 104 -16.88 -19.56 -1.67
N GLU A 105 -17.73 -18.65 -1.17
CA GLU A 105 -18.23 -17.51 -1.95
C GLU A 105 -17.20 -16.37 -1.94
N THR A 106 -16.91 -15.80 -3.11
CA THR A 106 -15.99 -14.67 -3.24
C THR A 106 -16.71 -13.36 -2.93
N LEU A 107 -16.32 -12.71 -1.83
CA LEU A 107 -16.86 -11.41 -1.40
C LEU A 107 -16.07 -10.25 -1.99
N ILE A 108 -14.74 -10.33 -1.93
CA ILE A 108 -13.84 -9.32 -2.50
C ILE A 108 -12.96 -10.01 -3.53
N LYS A 109 -12.90 -9.40 -4.72
CA LYS A 109 -11.96 -9.74 -5.77
C LYS A 109 -11.40 -8.45 -6.35
N GLU A 110 -10.15 -8.16 -6.01
CA GLU A 110 -9.49 -6.91 -6.40
C GLU A 110 -8.18 -7.22 -7.11
N ARG A 111 -8.08 -6.77 -8.37
CA ARG A 111 -6.86 -6.95 -9.17
C ARG A 111 -6.02 -5.68 -9.08
N LEU A 112 -4.83 -5.81 -8.51
CA LEU A 112 -3.90 -4.72 -8.32
C LEU A 112 -2.91 -4.62 -9.49
N PRO A 113 -2.43 -3.42 -9.81
CA PRO A 113 -1.30 -3.22 -10.73
C PRO A 113 -0.07 -4.03 -10.32
N VAL A 114 0.77 -4.39 -11.31
CA VAL A 114 1.91 -5.30 -11.10
C VAL A 114 2.89 -4.83 -10.01
N VAL A 115 3.03 -3.51 -9.85
CA VAL A 115 3.94 -2.87 -8.88
C VAL A 115 3.66 -3.24 -7.41
N PHE A 116 2.48 -3.80 -7.12
CA PHE A 116 2.02 -4.17 -5.78
C PHE A 116 2.39 -5.60 -5.35
N ASN A 117 3.00 -6.40 -6.23
CA ASN A 117 3.30 -7.81 -5.92
C ASN A 117 4.45 -8.05 -4.92
N MET A 118 5.12 -6.97 -4.51
CA MET A 118 6.42 -7.05 -3.84
C MET A 118 6.32 -7.04 -2.32
N HIS A 119 5.24 -6.49 -1.79
CA HIS A 119 4.97 -6.47 -0.36
C HIS A 119 3.68 -7.24 -0.09
N PRO A 120 3.56 -7.87 1.08
CA PRO A 120 2.31 -8.50 1.46
C PRO A 120 1.21 -7.46 1.65
N ILE A 121 -0.02 -7.92 1.56
CA ILE A 121 -1.18 -7.13 1.93
C ILE A 121 -1.30 -7.09 3.46
N CYS A 122 -1.49 -5.90 4.00
CA CYS A 122 -1.95 -5.70 5.37
C CYS A 122 -3.47 -5.57 5.36
N LEU A 123 -4.13 -6.15 6.36
CA LEU A 123 -5.58 -6.09 6.50
C LEU A 123 -5.94 -5.78 7.95
N GLY A 124 -6.90 -4.88 8.14
CA GLY A 124 -7.50 -4.57 9.43
C GLY A 124 -9.02 -4.71 9.34
N ILE A 125 -9.65 -5.20 10.40
CA ILE A 125 -11.11 -5.21 10.56
C ILE A 125 -11.46 -4.43 11.82
N ASP A 126 -12.33 -3.43 11.67
CA ASP A 126 -12.83 -2.62 12.79
C ASP A 126 -14.19 -1.99 12.46
N LYS A 127 -14.68 -1.12 13.33
CA LYS A 127 -15.95 -0.39 13.15
C LYS A 127 -15.70 1.06 12.74
N LEU A 128 -16.43 1.51 11.73
CA LEU A 128 -16.52 2.91 11.33
C LEU A 128 -17.95 3.41 11.63
N ALA A 129 -18.10 4.22 12.69
CA ALA A 129 -19.41 4.65 13.19
C ALA A 129 -20.37 3.48 13.48
N GLY A 130 -19.84 2.41 14.06
CA GLY A 130 -20.57 1.18 14.38
C GLY A 130 -20.72 0.19 13.21
N VAL A 131 -20.41 0.61 11.99
CA VAL A 131 -20.46 -0.25 10.79
C VAL A 131 -19.15 -1.04 10.68
N PRO A 132 -19.19 -2.39 10.68
CA PRO A 132 -17.96 -3.18 10.54
C PRO A 132 -17.41 -3.10 9.11
N VAL A 133 -16.13 -2.85 9.00
CA VAL A 133 -15.42 -2.65 7.73
C VAL A 133 -14.11 -3.44 7.69
N ILE A 134 -13.72 -3.83 6.49
CA ILE A 134 -12.41 -4.40 6.15
C ILE A 134 -11.59 -3.28 5.51
N MET A 135 -10.46 -2.93 6.10
CA MET A 135 -9.49 -2.01 5.50
C MET A 135 -8.27 -2.80 5.02
N VAL A 136 -7.80 -2.46 3.82
CA VAL A 136 -6.71 -3.15 3.14
C VAL A 136 -5.68 -2.12 2.73
N VAL A 137 -4.41 -2.40 2.98
CA VAL A 137 -3.29 -1.57 2.52
C VAL A 137 -2.22 -2.45 1.90
N ASN A 138 -1.68 -2.01 0.76
CA ASN A 138 -0.54 -2.65 0.14
C ASN A 138 0.43 -1.62 -0.43
N ARG A 139 1.73 -1.79 -0.12
CA ARG A 139 2.78 -0.91 -0.63
C ARG A 139 3.41 -1.51 -1.88
N SER A 140 3.71 -0.67 -2.86
CA SER A 140 4.64 -1.05 -3.92
C SER A 140 6.08 -0.90 -3.44
N ARG A 141 7.04 -1.23 -4.31
CA ARG A 141 8.47 -1.02 -4.02
C ARG A 141 8.75 0.45 -3.69
N ALA A 142 9.82 0.68 -2.94
CA ALA A 142 10.26 2.04 -2.59
C ALA A 142 10.50 2.92 -3.82
N SER A 143 11.01 2.35 -4.93
CA SER A 143 11.24 3.05 -6.19
C SER A 143 9.97 3.53 -6.88
N THR A 144 8.86 2.79 -6.76
CA THR A 144 7.57 3.17 -7.33
C THR A 144 6.87 4.22 -6.46
N GLY A 145 7.00 4.12 -5.13
CA GLY A 145 6.45 5.09 -4.18
C GLY A 145 4.92 5.18 -4.19
N ARG A 146 4.23 4.03 -4.31
CA ARG A 146 2.76 3.94 -4.32
C ARG A 146 2.23 3.05 -3.20
N CYS A 147 0.99 3.29 -2.82
CA CYS A 147 0.28 2.54 -1.80
C CYS A 147 -1.17 2.38 -2.24
N PHE A 148 -1.61 1.13 -2.43
CA PHE A 148 -3.02 0.81 -2.59
C PHE A 148 -3.69 0.85 -1.22
N VAL A 149 -4.85 1.49 -1.15
CA VAL A 149 -5.68 1.53 0.05
C VAL A 149 -7.14 1.30 -0.34
N ALA A 150 -7.81 0.44 0.41
CA ALA A 150 -9.23 0.19 0.23
C ALA A 150 -9.96 -0.03 1.55
N ILE A 151 -11.26 0.30 1.54
CA ILE A 151 -12.20 0.06 2.62
C ILE A 151 -13.41 -0.64 2.01
N TYR A 152 -13.78 -1.79 2.54
CA TYR A 152 -14.94 -2.59 2.15
C TYR A 152 -15.85 -2.81 3.36
N MET A 153 -17.13 -3.01 3.11
CA MET A 153 -18.04 -3.61 4.08
C MET A 153 -17.69 -5.09 4.28
N LEU A 154 -18.18 -5.73 5.36
CA LEU A 154 -17.98 -7.17 5.57
C LEU A 154 -18.58 -8.08 4.49
N ASP A 155 -19.55 -7.57 3.72
CA ASP A 155 -20.14 -8.29 2.57
C ASP A 155 -19.31 -8.12 1.28
N GLY A 156 -18.21 -7.38 1.33
CA GLY A 156 -17.35 -7.11 0.17
C GLY A 156 -17.72 -5.85 -0.63
N THR A 157 -18.81 -5.16 -0.28
CA THR A 157 -19.19 -3.91 -0.94
C THR A 157 -18.09 -2.85 -0.77
N PRO A 158 -17.54 -2.27 -1.86
CA PRO A 158 -16.50 -1.24 -1.73
C PRO A 158 -17.09 0.05 -1.16
N LEU A 159 -16.37 0.66 -0.22
CA LEU A 159 -16.63 2.02 0.28
C LEU A 159 -15.59 3.01 -0.24
N TYR A 160 -14.34 2.60 -0.31
CA TYR A 160 -13.23 3.39 -0.80
C TYR A 160 -12.20 2.50 -1.49
N ARG A 161 -11.66 2.93 -2.63
CA ARG A 161 -10.49 2.32 -3.27
C ARG A 161 -9.67 3.40 -3.94
N ASN A 162 -8.38 3.41 -3.69
CA ASN A 162 -7.48 4.36 -4.34
C ASN A 162 -6.03 3.87 -4.31
N VAL A 163 -5.24 4.38 -5.25
CA VAL A 163 -3.78 4.33 -5.18
C VAL A 163 -3.27 5.72 -4.79
N LEU A 164 -2.58 5.77 -3.65
CA LEU A 164 -1.99 6.97 -3.09
C LEU A 164 -0.46 6.94 -3.25
N ALA A 165 0.17 8.11 -3.17
CA ALA A 165 1.61 8.19 -2.99
C ALA A 165 1.98 7.64 -1.61
N ARG A 166 3.15 7.00 -1.50
CA ARG A 166 3.59 6.37 -0.24
C ARG A 166 3.63 7.36 0.93
N TRP A 167 4.00 8.61 0.69
CA TRP A 167 4.04 9.65 1.74
C TRP A 167 2.64 10.03 2.27
N GLN A 168 1.56 9.73 1.52
CA GLN A 168 0.19 9.95 1.97
C GLN A 168 -0.31 8.85 2.92
N VAL A 169 0.44 7.75 3.07
CA VAL A 169 0.07 6.58 3.87
C VAL A 169 1.24 6.18 4.78
N ASN A 170 1.41 6.93 5.86
CA ASN A 170 2.38 6.60 6.90
C ASN A 170 1.79 5.62 7.92
N ASP A 171 0.58 5.90 8.40
CA ASP A 171 -0.10 5.15 9.45
C ASP A 171 -1.63 5.24 9.30
N ILE A 172 -2.38 4.39 10.00
CA ILE A 172 -3.85 4.49 10.06
C ILE A 172 -4.29 4.77 11.49
N GLY A 173 -4.86 5.96 11.68
CA GLY A 173 -5.57 6.34 12.89
C GLY A 173 -7.02 5.85 12.84
N ARG A 174 -7.59 5.54 14.00
CA ARG A 174 -9.01 5.23 14.11
C ARG A 174 -9.58 5.83 15.38
N ASP A 175 -10.83 6.24 15.31
CA ASP A 175 -11.69 6.50 16.45
C ASP A 175 -13.06 5.81 16.24
N ASN A 176 -14.00 5.99 17.17
CA ASN A 176 -15.30 5.30 17.10
C ASN A 176 -16.14 5.67 15.87
N SER A 177 -15.86 6.81 15.24
CA SER A 177 -16.64 7.45 14.18
C SER A 177 -15.86 7.64 12.88
N THR A 178 -14.53 7.57 12.93
CA THR A 178 -13.64 7.92 11.83
C THR A 178 -12.50 6.91 11.66
N ILE A 179 -12.07 6.75 10.41
CA ILE A 179 -10.79 6.15 10.05
C ILE A 179 -9.98 7.24 9.36
N ASP A 180 -8.75 7.45 9.81
CA ASP A 180 -7.83 8.47 9.30
C ASP A 180 -6.63 7.78 8.64
N ILE A 181 -6.42 8.00 7.34
CA ILE A 181 -5.12 7.72 6.72
C ILE A 181 -4.20 8.90 7.05
N LEU A 182 -3.16 8.64 7.82
CA LEU A 182 -2.19 9.63 8.28
C LEU A 182 -1.01 9.66 7.32
N GLY A 183 -0.82 10.76 6.62
CA GLY A 183 0.32 11.01 5.73
C GLY A 183 1.21 12.14 6.23
N TYR A 184 2.34 12.32 5.55
CA TYR A 184 3.22 13.47 5.76
C TYR A 184 2.59 14.73 5.13
N GLY A 185 2.07 15.62 5.97
CA GLY A 185 1.47 16.89 5.54
C GLY A 185 0.00 16.84 5.15
N GLU A 186 -0.62 15.65 5.12
CA GLU A 186 -2.07 15.50 5.00
C GLU A 186 -2.62 14.36 5.85
N THR A 187 -3.87 14.50 6.28
CA THR A 187 -4.69 13.41 6.83
C THR A 187 -5.95 13.27 5.99
N ARG A 188 -6.25 12.05 5.56
CA ARG A 188 -7.51 11.74 4.88
C ARG A 188 -8.43 11.07 5.87
N ARG A 189 -9.48 11.78 6.25
CA ARG A 189 -10.48 11.33 7.22
C ARG A 189 -11.69 10.76 6.51
N PHE A 190 -12.10 9.57 6.92
CA PHE A 190 -13.28 8.88 6.41
C PHE A 190 -14.35 8.80 7.50
N THR A 191 -15.59 9.10 7.12
CA THR A 191 -16.78 8.96 7.97
C THR A 191 -17.93 8.37 7.18
N ILE A 192 -18.74 7.50 7.80
CA ILE A 192 -20.00 7.04 7.20
C ILE A 192 -21.04 8.16 7.25
N GLN A 193 -21.69 8.41 6.11
CA GLN A 193 -22.84 9.30 6.05
C GLN A 193 -24.06 8.56 6.59
N LYS A 194 -24.75 9.17 7.57
CA LYS A 194 -26.07 8.71 8.00
C LYS A 194 -27.05 9.01 6.85
N GLN A 195 -27.74 7.98 6.38
CA GLN A 195 -28.89 8.14 5.48
C GLN A 195 -30.09 8.66 6.26
#